data_AF-B0Y345-F1
#
_entry.id   AF-B0Y345-F1
#
_cell.length_a   1.000
_cell.length_b   1.000
_cell.length_c   1.000
_cell.angle_alpha   90.00
_cell.angle_beta   90.00
_cell.angle_gamma   90.00
#
_symmetry.space_group_name_H-M   'P 1'
#
loop_
_entity.id
_entity.type
_entity.pdbx_description
1 polymer ?
#
loop_
_entity_poly.entity_id
_entity_poly.type
_entity_poly.pdbx_seq_one_letter_code
_entity_poly.pdbx_strand_id
1 'polypeptide(L)'
;MNEPLDLLGYQTRPLVFRIYLGDSSQKELSAEILYKIHRGNDEIVQSLPLRLRLTEKLVSQAQKLTYYYAGIVSYAILRPPPVTCAPAFPEGDGALPVIVGLHGAGVKADSVQVREMLDAAYGTCAWIISPSGVTPWSGDDWHTWGAGDVEAAVDAIARWIDSTGWDKVRVSQKEWIVVGHSNGGQGAWFLATHYPDKVIAAAPVSGYSSIERFRASALIRALEVKVKL
;
A
#
# COMPACT_ATOMS: atom_id res chain seq x y z
N MET A 1 5.50 -25.74 -5.41
CA MET A 1 4.81 -25.51 -6.70
C MET A 1 5.27 -26.62 -7.61
N ASN A 2 4.47 -27.67 -7.80
CA ASN A 2 4.89 -28.86 -8.53
C ASN A 2 4.19 -29.03 -9.90
N GLU A 3 3.34 -28.09 -10.29
CA GLU A 3 2.71 -28.08 -11.61
C GLU A 3 3.21 -26.88 -12.43
N PRO A 4 3.52 -27.08 -13.72
CA PRO A 4 3.89 -25.99 -14.62
C PRO A 4 2.73 -25.00 -14.77
N LEU A 5 3.06 -23.71 -14.78
CA LEU A 5 2.09 -22.64 -14.95
C LEU A 5 1.92 -22.32 -16.42
N ASP A 6 0.90 -22.89 -17.06
CA ASP A 6 0.63 -22.62 -18.47
C ASP A 6 -0.01 -21.24 -18.68
N LEU A 7 0.46 -20.57 -19.74
CA LEU A 7 -0.02 -19.27 -20.19
C LEU A 7 -0.42 -19.38 -21.66
N LEU A 8 -1.68 -19.05 -21.96
CA LEU A 8 -2.12 -18.90 -23.34
C LEU A 8 -1.67 -17.54 -23.91
N GLY A 9 -1.73 -17.41 -25.23
CA GLY A 9 -1.46 -16.14 -25.91
C GLY A 9 -2.26 -14.99 -25.28
N TYR A 10 -1.58 -13.86 -25.03
CA TYR A 10 -2.13 -12.64 -24.42
C TYR A 10 -2.55 -12.75 -22.94
N GLN A 11 -2.39 -13.91 -22.30
CA GLN A 11 -2.59 -14.02 -20.87
C GLN A 11 -1.41 -13.47 -20.08
N THR A 12 -1.70 -12.88 -18.93
CA THR A 12 -0.72 -12.55 -17.91
C THR A 12 -1.11 -13.25 -16.62
N ARG A 13 -0.13 -13.80 -15.90
CA ARG A 13 -0.34 -14.33 -14.55
C ARG A 13 0.78 -13.86 -13.63
N PRO A 14 0.46 -13.39 -12.42
CA PRO A 14 1.47 -13.01 -11.45
C PRO A 14 2.21 -14.26 -10.95
N LEU A 15 3.54 -14.16 -10.90
CA LEU A 15 4.38 -15.14 -10.20
C LEU A 15 4.61 -14.64 -8.77
N VAL A 16 4.03 -15.36 -7.80
CA VAL A 16 4.11 -15.00 -6.39
C VAL A 16 5.02 -15.99 -5.67
N PHE A 17 6.04 -15.46 -5.00
CA PHE A 17 6.94 -16.25 -4.16
C PHE A 17 7.27 -15.47 -2.89
N ARG A 18 7.60 -16.21 -1.83
CA ARG A 18 8.09 -15.64 -0.57
C ARG A 18 9.60 -15.83 -0.51
N ILE A 19 10.29 -14.78 -0.09
CA ILE A 19 11.73 -14.81 0.15
C ILE A 19 11.94 -14.90 1.66
N TYR A 20 12.71 -15.90 2.08
CA TYR A 20 13.17 -16.06 3.46
C TYR A 20 14.68 -15.89 3.47
N LEU A 21 15.17 -14.92 4.24
CA LEU A 21 16.61 -14.63 4.32
C LEU A 21 17.32 -15.46 5.40
N GLY A 22 16.57 -16.01 6.37
CA GLY A 22 17.17 -16.69 7.53
C GLY A 22 18.18 -15.80 8.24
N ASP A 23 19.32 -16.38 8.64
CA ASP A 23 20.43 -15.66 9.27
C ASP A 23 21.42 -15.06 8.25
N SER A 24 21.04 -14.99 6.97
CA SER A 24 21.93 -14.50 5.91
C SER A 24 22.14 -12.99 6.00
N SER A 25 23.40 -12.57 6.09
CA SER A 25 23.79 -11.15 5.99
C SER A 25 23.87 -10.63 4.54
N GLN A 26 23.38 -11.41 3.57
CA GLN A 26 23.44 -11.03 2.16
C GLN A 26 22.57 -9.81 1.88
N LYS A 27 23.14 -8.84 1.16
CA LYS A 27 22.45 -7.61 0.72
C LYS A 27 21.96 -7.69 -0.73
N GLU A 28 22.18 -8.81 -1.38
CA GLU A 28 21.74 -9.06 -2.74
C GLU A 28 21.21 -10.49 -2.85
N LEU A 29 20.01 -10.63 -3.40
CA LEU A 29 19.41 -11.91 -3.75
C LEU A 29 19.33 -11.99 -5.27
N SER A 30 19.90 -13.04 -5.85
CA SER A 30 19.70 -13.41 -7.24
C SER A 30 18.79 -14.63 -7.33
N ALA A 31 17.86 -14.60 -8.27
CA ALA A 31 17.04 -15.73 -8.65
C ALA A 31 16.93 -15.77 -10.17
N GLU A 32 16.61 -16.93 -10.74
CA GLU A 32 16.41 -17.09 -12.16
C GLU A 32 15.03 -17.72 -12.39
N ILE A 33 14.21 -17.05 -13.19
CA ILE A 33 12.91 -17.59 -13.59
C ILE A 33 13.12 -18.33 -14.90
N LEU A 34 13.04 -19.65 -14.85
CA LEU A 34 13.09 -20.52 -16.02
C LEU A 34 11.69 -20.65 -16.61
N TYR A 35 11.56 -20.49 -17.91
CA TYR A 35 10.28 -20.65 -18.61
C TYR A 35 10.47 -21.29 -19.98
N LYS A 36 9.43 -21.98 -20.44
CA LYS A 36 9.38 -22.61 -21.75
C LYS A 36 8.41 -21.86 -22.65
N ILE A 37 8.80 -21.66 -23.89
CA ILE A 37 7.95 -21.12 -24.95
C ILE A 37 7.68 -22.25 -25.94
N HIS A 38 6.41 -22.57 -26.15
CA HIS A 38 5.97 -23.51 -27.17
C HIS A 38 5.61 -22.75 -28.46
N ARG A 39 6.30 -23.03 -29.57
CA ARG A 39 5.99 -22.48 -30.91
C ARG A 39 5.85 -23.63 -31.91
N GLY A 40 4.62 -24.09 -32.13
CA GLY A 40 4.38 -25.28 -32.95
C GLY A 40 4.97 -26.52 -32.26
N ASN A 41 5.89 -27.22 -32.93
CA ASN A 41 6.61 -28.37 -32.38
C ASN A 41 7.93 -28.00 -31.69
N ASP A 42 8.34 -26.74 -31.72
CA ASP A 42 9.59 -26.30 -31.10
C ASP A 42 9.36 -25.92 -29.63
N GLU A 43 10.18 -26.50 -28.74
CA GLU A 43 10.32 -26.07 -27.35
C GLU A 43 11.56 -25.20 -27.19
N ILE A 44 11.36 -23.93 -26.82
CA ILE A 44 12.46 -23.02 -26.52
C ILE A 44 12.48 -22.77 -25.01
N VAL A 45 13.56 -23.17 -24.35
CA VAL A 45 13.83 -22.84 -22.94
C VAL A 45 14.48 -21.46 -22.88
N GLN A 46 14.00 -20.61 -21.98
CA GLN A 46 14.54 -19.28 -21.72
C GLN A 46 14.65 -19.04 -20.21
N SER A 47 15.42 -18.03 -19.85
CA SER A 47 15.57 -17.61 -18.46
C SER A 47 15.48 -16.10 -18.29
N LEU A 48 14.97 -15.67 -17.14
CA LEU A 48 14.89 -14.27 -16.75
C LEU A 48 15.60 -14.09 -15.41
N PRO A 49 16.77 -13.43 -15.37
CA PRO A 49 17.47 -13.17 -14.13
C PRO A 49 16.76 -12.08 -13.33
N LEU A 50 16.53 -12.36 -12.05
CA LEU A 50 16.02 -11.43 -11.05
C LEU A 50 17.16 -11.10 -10.09
N ARG A 51 17.43 -9.81 -9.88
CA ARG A 51 18.36 -9.33 -8.85
C ARG A 51 17.65 -8.36 -7.94
N LEU A 52 17.62 -8.66 -6.65
CA LEU A 52 17.01 -7.84 -5.62
C LEU A 52 18.10 -7.34 -4.68
N ARG A 53 18.24 -6.03 -4.58
CA ARG A 53 19.13 -5.39 -3.60
C ARG A 53 18.35 -5.08 -2.34
N LEU A 54 18.84 -5.60 -1.23
CA LEU A 54 18.28 -5.39 0.09
C LEU A 54 18.96 -4.19 0.73
N THR A 55 18.16 -3.28 1.27
CA THR A 55 18.66 -2.13 2.02
C THR A 55 18.27 -2.31 3.47
N GLU A 56 19.27 -2.34 4.34
CA GLU A 56 19.07 -2.33 5.78
C GLU A 56 18.48 -0.98 6.20
N LYS A 57 17.41 -1.02 6.99
CA LYS A 57 16.70 0.16 7.49
C LYS A 57 16.54 0.00 8.99
N LEU A 58 16.64 1.12 9.71
CA LEU A 58 16.29 1.14 11.11
C LEU A 58 14.79 0.82 11.24
N VAL A 59 14.43 0.09 12.29
CA VAL A 59 13.03 -0.30 12.53
C VAL A 59 12.11 0.93 12.60
N SER A 60 12.60 2.07 13.10
CA SER A 60 11.87 3.35 13.16
C SER A 60 11.66 4.07 11.82
N GLN A 61 12.35 3.65 10.75
CA GLN A 61 12.23 4.25 9.43
C GLN A 61 11.05 3.64 8.65
N ALA A 62 10.54 4.41 7.68
CA ALA A 62 9.52 3.95 6.75
C ALA A 62 10.03 2.79 5.87
N GLN A 63 9.34 1.66 5.95
CA GLN A 63 9.67 0.38 5.32
C GLN A 63 8.58 -0.03 4.34
N LYS A 64 8.98 -0.74 3.27
CA LYS A 64 8.00 -1.33 2.35
C LYS A 64 7.54 -2.68 2.91
N LEU A 65 6.27 -2.77 3.24
CA LEU A 65 5.59 -4.00 3.67
C LEU A 65 4.81 -4.57 2.48
N THR A 66 5.08 -5.82 2.10
CA THR A 66 4.32 -6.52 1.05
C THR A 66 3.31 -7.47 1.66
N TYR A 67 2.15 -7.60 1.02
CA TYR A 67 1.07 -8.47 1.48
C TYR A 67 0.26 -9.00 0.30
N TYR A 68 -0.39 -10.14 0.51
CA TYR A 68 -1.28 -10.75 -0.48
C TYR A 68 -2.70 -10.24 -0.28
N TYR A 69 -3.32 -9.76 -1.35
CA TYR A 69 -4.70 -9.27 -1.37
C TYR A 69 -5.30 -9.51 -2.75
N ALA A 70 -6.55 -9.98 -2.82
CA ALA A 70 -7.32 -10.10 -4.08
C ALA A 70 -6.57 -10.75 -5.27
N GLY A 71 -5.76 -11.78 -5.03
CA GLY A 71 -5.03 -12.46 -6.12
C GLY A 71 -3.65 -11.87 -6.45
N ILE A 72 -3.28 -10.74 -5.86
CA ILE A 72 -2.05 -10.00 -6.15
C ILE A 72 -1.16 -9.83 -4.91
N VAL A 73 0.11 -9.50 -5.15
CA VAL A 73 1.00 -8.98 -4.10
C VAL A 73 0.94 -7.46 -4.16
N SER A 74 0.29 -6.87 -3.17
CA SER A 74 0.26 -5.44 -2.93
C SER A 74 1.35 -5.04 -1.93
N TYR A 75 1.49 -3.74 -1.70
CA TYR A 75 2.41 -3.22 -0.71
C TYR A 75 1.90 -1.92 -0.08
N ALA A 76 2.45 -1.62 1.08
CA ALA A 76 2.29 -0.36 1.77
C ALA A 76 3.65 0.14 2.27
N ILE A 77 3.73 1.43 2.55
CA ILE A 77 4.83 1.99 3.34
C ILE A 77 4.38 2.04 4.79
N LEU A 78 5.00 1.23 5.62
CA LEU A 78 4.77 1.16 7.06
C LEU A 78 5.86 1.95 7.79
N ARG A 79 5.48 2.75 8.76
CA ARG A 79 6.39 3.32 9.75
C ARG A 79 5.83 3.04 11.15
N PRO A 80 6.53 2.24 11.97
CA PRO A 80 6.05 1.91 13.31
C PRO A 80 6.10 3.13 14.24
N PRO A 81 5.31 3.15 15.32
CA PRO A 81 5.32 4.24 16.29
C PRO A 81 6.71 4.46 16.91
N PRO A 82 7.02 5.68 17.40
CA PRO A 82 8.22 5.91 18.20
C PRO A 82 8.32 4.96 19.39
N VAL A 83 9.52 4.49 19.71
CA VAL A 83 9.77 3.60 20.88
C VAL A 83 9.42 4.24 22.23
N THR A 84 9.33 5.57 22.27
CA THR A 84 8.93 6.34 23.45
C THR A 84 7.42 6.30 23.71
N CYS A 85 6.63 5.77 22.78
CA CYS A 85 5.23 5.48 23.01
C CYS A 85 5.13 4.28 23.96
N ALA A 86 5.22 4.56 25.25
CA ALA A 86 4.78 3.63 26.29
C ALA A 86 3.28 3.36 26.09
N PRO A 87 2.76 2.18 26.48
CA PRO A 87 1.31 2.00 26.55
C PRO A 87 0.75 3.10 27.45
N ALA A 88 0.10 4.09 26.87
CA ALA A 88 -0.41 5.28 27.56
C ALA A 88 -1.53 4.94 28.57
N PHE A 89 -1.93 3.66 28.62
CA PHE A 89 -3.02 3.16 29.43
C PHE A 89 -2.62 1.83 30.09
N PRO A 90 -2.45 1.79 31.43
CA PRO A 90 -2.25 0.56 32.19
C PRO A 90 -3.44 -0.42 32.13
N GLU A 91 -4.63 0.07 31.75
CA GLU A 91 -5.89 -0.69 31.75
C GLU A 91 -6.49 -0.91 30.34
N GLY A 92 -5.88 -0.32 29.31
CA GLY A 92 -6.25 -0.51 27.92
C GLY A 92 -5.40 -1.59 27.26
N ASP A 93 -5.91 -2.18 26.19
CA ASP A 93 -5.30 -3.30 25.47
C ASP A 93 -4.01 -2.91 24.70
N GLY A 94 -3.24 -1.90 25.15
CA GLY A 94 -1.90 -1.55 24.65
C GLY A 94 -1.75 -1.34 23.14
N ALA A 95 -2.86 -1.22 22.41
CA ALA A 95 -2.94 -1.14 20.96
C ALA A 95 -3.07 0.31 20.55
N LEU A 96 -2.22 0.74 19.61
CA LEU A 96 -2.24 2.09 19.09
C LEU A 96 -3.07 2.17 17.80
N PRO A 97 -3.72 3.32 17.54
CA PRO A 97 -4.44 3.55 16.29
C PRO A 97 -3.49 3.59 15.10
N VAL A 98 -4.07 3.58 13.90
CA VAL A 98 -3.34 3.58 12.63
C VAL A 98 -3.68 4.84 11.86
N ILE A 99 -2.69 5.70 11.60
CA ILE A 99 -2.78 6.77 10.62
C ILE A 99 -2.64 6.15 9.22
N VAL A 100 -3.73 6.17 8.45
CA VAL A 100 -3.79 5.69 7.08
C VAL A 100 -3.59 6.85 6.12
N GLY A 101 -2.44 6.88 5.45
CA GLY A 101 -2.07 7.92 4.49
C GLY A 101 -2.40 7.55 3.04
N LEU A 102 -3.43 8.17 2.47
CA LEU A 102 -3.89 7.91 1.11
C LEU A 102 -3.23 8.86 0.10
N HIS A 103 -2.57 8.30 -0.89
CA HIS A 103 -1.90 9.08 -1.93
C HIS A 103 -2.87 9.61 -3.00
N GLY A 104 -2.43 10.66 -3.71
CA GLY A 104 -3.16 11.23 -4.84
C GLY A 104 -3.08 10.36 -6.10
N ALA A 105 -3.82 10.77 -7.12
CA ALA A 105 -3.86 10.12 -8.42
C ALA A 105 -2.47 10.14 -9.11
N GLY A 106 -2.03 8.99 -9.62
CA GLY A 106 -0.74 8.82 -10.30
C GLY A 106 0.47 8.77 -9.38
N VAL A 107 0.29 8.85 -8.05
CA VAL A 107 1.39 8.84 -7.08
C VAL A 107 1.66 7.41 -6.60
N LYS A 108 2.92 6.96 -6.64
CA LYS A 108 3.29 5.66 -6.06
C LYS A 108 3.41 5.77 -4.55
N ALA A 109 2.89 4.80 -3.81
CA ALA A 109 3.03 4.77 -2.35
C ALA A 109 4.49 4.73 -1.88
N ASP A 110 5.42 4.17 -2.66
CA ASP A 110 6.85 4.14 -2.34
C ASP A 110 7.65 5.38 -2.77
N SER A 111 6.97 6.38 -3.33
CA SER A 111 7.59 7.66 -3.69
C SER A 111 8.12 8.40 -2.46
N VAL A 112 9.12 9.26 -2.67
CA VAL A 112 9.67 10.13 -1.62
C VAL A 112 8.55 10.97 -0.99
N GLN A 113 7.66 11.51 -1.83
CA GLN A 113 6.53 12.32 -1.42
C GLN A 113 5.64 11.58 -0.41
N VAL A 114 5.25 10.34 -0.67
CA VAL A 114 4.37 9.57 0.23
C VAL A 114 5.10 9.08 1.48
N ARG A 115 6.39 8.73 1.35
CA ARG A 115 7.22 8.32 2.48
C ARG A 115 7.40 9.41 3.52
N GLU A 116 7.45 10.66 3.10
CA GLU A 116 7.77 11.82 3.93
C GLU A 116 6.54 12.68 4.28
N MET A 117 5.38 12.48 3.63
CA MET A 117 4.19 13.35 3.81
C MET A 117 3.66 13.40 5.26
N LEU A 118 3.99 12.40 6.07
CA LEU A 118 3.58 12.31 7.49
C LEU A 118 4.76 12.44 8.46
N ASP A 119 5.92 12.93 8.02
CA ASP A 119 7.08 13.12 8.89
C ASP A 119 6.78 14.02 10.09
N ALA A 120 6.02 15.11 9.86
CA ALA A 120 5.59 16.01 10.92
C ALA A 120 4.66 15.34 11.95
N ALA A 121 3.99 14.24 11.58
CA ALA A 121 3.08 13.49 12.45
C ALA A 121 3.75 12.34 13.21
N TYR A 122 5.02 12.00 12.93
CA TYR A 122 5.70 10.84 13.50
C TYR A 122 5.81 10.86 15.03
N GLY A 123 5.74 12.03 15.68
CA GLY A 123 5.70 12.14 17.14
C GLY A 123 4.39 11.66 17.78
N THR A 124 3.37 11.35 16.98
CA THR A 124 2.08 10.83 17.44
C THR A 124 2.20 9.34 17.76
N CYS A 125 1.65 8.89 18.89
CA CYS A 125 1.60 7.47 19.22
C CYS A 125 0.54 6.73 18.41
N ALA A 126 0.88 6.49 17.15
CA ALA A 126 0.08 5.77 16.16
C ALA A 126 1.01 5.05 15.18
N TRP A 127 0.53 3.95 14.62
CA TRP A 127 1.15 3.33 13.45
C TRP A 127 0.89 4.21 12.24
N ILE A 128 1.85 4.37 11.34
CA ILE A 128 1.63 5.09 10.09
C ILE A 128 1.74 4.12 8.93
N ILE A 129 0.71 4.04 8.09
CA ILE A 129 0.71 3.19 6.92
C ILE A 129 0.18 3.94 5.70
N SER A 130 0.89 3.82 4.57
CA SER A 130 0.49 4.38 3.28
C SER A 130 0.34 3.23 2.27
N PRO A 131 -0.87 2.67 2.10
CA PRO A 131 -1.12 1.58 1.15
C PRO A 131 -0.96 2.02 -0.31
N SER A 132 -0.69 1.06 -1.19
CA SER A 132 -0.56 1.34 -2.63
C SER A 132 -1.90 1.49 -3.35
N GLY A 133 -3.01 1.10 -2.71
CA GLY A 133 -4.33 1.13 -3.34
C GLY A 133 -4.39 0.23 -4.58
N VAL A 134 -3.62 -0.86 -4.61
CA VAL A 134 -3.41 -1.74 -5.79
C VAL A 134 -2.61 -1.10 -6.93
N THR A 135 -2.84 0.19 -7.25
CA THR A 135 -2.15 0.92 -8.32
C THR A 135 -1.87 2.36 -7.93
N PRO A 136 -0.99 3.10 -8.64
CA PRO A 136 -0.80 4.54 -8.38
C PRO A 136 -2.06 5.41 -8.53
N TRP A 137 -3.16 4.85 -9.05
CA TRP A 137 -4.46 5.51 -9.16
C TRP A 137 -5.49 4.98 -8.16
N SER A 138 -5.05 4.15 -7.21
CA SER A 138 -5.88 3.43 -6.26
C SER A 138 -6.93 2.48 -6.88
N GLY A 139 -6.67 2.02 -8.12
CA GLY A 139 -7.56 1.13 -8.87
C GLY A 139 -8.88 1.80 -9.29
N ASP A 140 -9.72 2.13 -8.32
CA ASP A 140 -11.06 2.67 -8.42
C ASP A 140 -11.28 3.88 -7.49
N ASP A 141 -10.28 4.76 -7.38
CA ASP A 141 -10.34 5.95 -6.52
C ASP A 141 -10.65 5.61 -5.05
N TRP A 142 -9.92 4.63 -4.49
CA TRP A 142 -10.03 4.22 -3.08
C TRP A 142 -11.36 3.59 -2.66
N HIS A 143 -12.25 3.20 -3.60
CA HIS A 143 -13.59 2.71 -3.25
C HIS A 143 -13.61 1.22 -2.86
N THR A 144 -13.66 0.30 -3.82
CA THR A 144 -13.78 -1.15 -3.56
C THR A 144 -12.40 -1.79 -3.44
N TRP A 145 -11.59 -1.62 -4.47
CA TRP A 145 -10.27 -2.26 -4.53
C TRP A 145 -9.28 -1.55 -3.62
N GLY A 146 -9.28 -0.22 -3.67
CA GLY A 146 -8.42 0.59 -2.82
C GLY A 146 -8.76 0.49 -1.33
N ALA A 147 -10.05 0.47 -0.96
CA ALA A 147 -10.42 0.28 0.44
C ALA A 147 -10.06 -1.12 0.95
N GLY A 148 -10.35 -2.17 0.20
CA GLY A 148 -9.93 -3.52 0.60
C GLY A 148 -8.40 -3.69 0.68
N ASP A 149 -7.64 -2.97 -0.15
CA ASP A 149 -6.18 -2.89 -0.03
C ASP A 149 -5.73 -2.17 1.25
N VAL A 150 -6.45 -1.14 1.69
CA VAL A 150 -6.23 -0.47 3.00
C VAL A 150 -6.44 -1.47 4.13
N GLU A 151 -7.55 -2.22 4.14
CA GLU A 151 -7.81 -3.21 5.21
C GLU A 151 -6.70 -4.27 5.24
N ALA A 152 -6.33 -4.81 4.07
CA ALA A 152 -5.27 -5.80 3.94
C ALA A 152 -3.89 -5.25 4.38
N ALA A 153 -3.63 -3.96 4.16
CA ALA A 153 -2.42 -3.30 4.63
C ALA A 153 -2.36 -3.21 6.15
N VAL A 154 -3.46 -2.81 6.79
CA VAL A 154 -3.55 -2.71 8.25
C VAL A 154 -3.44 -4.10 8.90
N ASP A 155 -4.12 -5.10 8.35
CA ASP A 155 -4.01 -6.50 8.78
C ASP A 155 -2.57 -7.02 8.67
N ALA A 156 -1.83 -6.59 7.64
CA ALA A 156 -0.45 -7.00 7.42
C ALA A 156 0.53 -6.48 8.49
N ILE A 157 0.17 -5.46 9.28
CA ILE A 157 1.01 -4.94 10.36
C ILE A 157 1.29 -6.02 11.41
N ALA A 158 0.32 -6.88 11.73
CA ALA A 158 0.52 -7.98 12.67
C ALA A 158 1.65 -8.92 12.22
N ARG A 159 1.68 -9.27 10.92
CA ARG A 159 2.77 -10.09 10.36
C ARG A 159 4.12 -9.37 10.40
N TRP A 160 4.13 -8.05 10.19
CA TRP A 160 5.35 -7.26 10.33
C TRP A 160 5.87 -7.32 11.78
N ILE A 161 4.99 -7.16 12.77
CA ILE A 161 5.31 -7.28 14.20
C ILE A 161 5.96 -8.64 14.48
N ASP A 162 5.32 -9.74 14.07
CA ASP A 162 5.84 -11.10 14.28
C ASP A 162 7.20 -11.30 13.60
N SER A 163 7.35 -10.83 12.35
CA SER A 163 8.57 -11.02 11.55
C SER A 163 9.77 -10.20 12.03
N THR A 164 9.52 -9.09 12.72
CA THR A 164 10.57 -8.17 13.20
C THR A 164 10.87 -8.33 14.68
N GLY A 165 10.07 -9.13 15.41
CA GLY A 165 10.18 -9.27 16.86
C GLY A 165 9.81 -8.00 17.62
N TRP A 166 8.93 -7.16 17.05
CA TRP A 166 8.50 -5.91 17.69
C TRP A 166 7.68 -6.21 18.96
N ASP A 167 8.18 -5.77 20.11
CA ASP A 167 7.63 -6.09 21.44
C ASP A 167 7.07 -4.88 22.18
N LYS A 168 6.97 -3.71 21.53
CA LYS A 168 6.69 -2.42 22.21
C LYS A 168 5.21 -2.14 22.39
N VAL A 169 4.49 -2.04 21.28
CA VAL A 169 3.09 -1.62 21.23
C VAL A 169 2.34 -2.44 20.20
N ARG A 170 1.08 -2.75 20.47
CA ARG A 170 0.21 -3.46 19.53
C ARG A 170 -0.40 -2.49 18.52
N VAL A 171 -1.01 -3.04 17.48
CA VAL A 171 -1.77 -2.28 16.48
C VAL A 171 -3.26 -2.53 16.68
N SER A 172 -4.04 -1.45 16.67
CA SER A 172 -5.51 -1.52 16.65
C SER A 172 -5.98 -1.73 15.21
N GLN A 173 -6.77 -2.78 14.99
CA GLN A 173 -7.32 -3.10 13.66
C GLN A 173 -8.56 -2.25 13.31
N LYS A 174 -9.09 -1.49 14.27
CA LYS A 174 -10.39 -0.78 14.15
C LYS A 174 -10.34 0.69 14.54
N GLU A 175 -9.15 1.26 14.72
CA GLU A 175 -8.99 2.67 15.08
C GLU A 175 -8.10 3.35 14.07
N TRP A 176 -8.71 3.83 12.99
CA TRP A 176 -8.04 4.44 11.86
C TRP A 176 -8.23 5.96 11.87
N ILE A 177 -7.12 6.67 11.67
CA ILE A 177 -7.08 8.10 11.42
C ILE A 177 -6.73 8.26 9.94
N VAL A 178 -7.70 8.61 9.11
CA VAL A 178 -7.51 8.60 7.66
C VAL A 178 -7.15 9.98 7.15
N VAL A 179 -6.04 10.11 6.43
CA VAL A 179 -5.58 11.36 5.85
C VAL A 179 -5.28 11.18 4.37
N GLY A 180 -5.46 12.21 3.55
CA GLY A 180 -5.10 12.11 2.14
C GLY A 180 -5.27 13.40 1.36
N HIS A 181 -4.57 13.48 0.22
CA HIS A 181 -4.59 14.64 -0.67
C HIS A 181 -5.18 14.31 -2.05
N SER A 182 -5.97 15.21 -2.64
CA SER A 182 -6.56 15.06 -3.99
C SER A 182 -7.37 13.76 -4.08
N ASN A 183 -6.97 12.78 -4.90
CA ASN A 183 -7.65 11.48 -4.93
C ASN A 183 -7.63 10.78 -3.57
N GLY A 184 -6.52 10.85 -2.83
CA GLY A 184 -6.45 10.34 -1.45
C GLY A 184 -7.33 11.14 -0.49
N GLY A 185 -7.57 12.41 -0.76
CA GLY A 185 -8.52 13.23 0.02
C GLY A 185 -9.96 12.79 -0.21
N GLN A 186 -10.32 12.40 -1.43
CA GLN A 186 -11.61 11.74 -1.68
C GLN A 186 -11.65 10.36 -1.01
N GLY A 187 -10.59 9.56 -1.10
CA GLY A 187 -10.51 8.28 -0.39
C GLY A 187 -10.71 8.44 1.12
N ALA A 188 -10.21 9.53 1.72
CA ALA A 188 -10.43 9.84 3.12
C ALA A 188 -11.91 10.13 3.43
N TRP A 189 -12.61 10.86 2.55
CA TRP A 189 -14.08 11.01 2.66
C TRP A 189 -14.81 9.67 2.52
N PHE A 190 -14.39 8.84 1.57
CA PHE A 190 -15.01 7.54 1.32
C PHE A 190 -14.88 6.62 2.54
N LEU A 191 -13.66 6.42 3.04
CA LEU A 191 -13.43 5.58 4.21
C LEU A 191 -14.16 6.09 5.46
N ALA A 192 -14.16 7.41 5.70
CA ALA A 192 -14.85 7.99 6.85
C ALA A 192 -16.39 7.79 6.83
N THR A 193 -16.98 7.66 5.64
CA THR A 193 -18.43 7.49 5.48
C THR A 193 -18.88 6.03 5.33
N HIS A 194 -17.99 5.14 4.88
CA HIS A 194 -18.32 3.74 4.60
C HIS A 194 -17.74 2.75 5.61
N TYR A 195 -16.75 3.17 6.41
CA TYR A 195 -16.13 2.38 7.47
C TYR A 195 -16.23 3.08 8.85
N PRO A 196 -17.44 3.48 9.29
CA PRO A 196 -17.63 4.24 10.53
C PRO A 196 -17.29 3.41 11.79
N ASP A 197 -17.20 2.09 11.68
CA ASP A 197 -16.76 1.18 12.74
C ASP A 197 -15.23 1.10 12.89
N LYS A 198 -14.48 1.65 11.91
CA LYS A 198 -13.01 1.65 11.91
C LYS A 198 -12.40 3.04 11.93
N VAL A 199 -13.05 4.02 11.30
CA VAL A 199 -12.51 5.39 11.18
C VAL A 199 -12.93 6.24 12.37
N ILE A 200 -11.97 6.57 13.24
CA ILE A 200 -12.20 7.41 14.43
C ILE A 200 -11.93 8.90 14.16
N ALA A 201 -11.17 9.22 13.11
CA ALA A 201 -10.92 10.58 12.66
C ALA A 201 -10.53 10.60 11.17
N ALA A 202 -10.80 11.71 10.49
CA ALA A 202 -10.38 11.91 9.11
C ALA A 202 -9.90 13.36 8.85
N ALA A 203 -8.86 13.50 8.04
CA ALA A 203 -8.34 14.78 7.55
C ALA A 203 -8.19 14.76 6.01
N PRO A 204 -9.31 14.86 5.26
CA PRO A 204 -9.30 14.94 3.81
C PRO A 204 -8.82 16.32 3.34
N VAL A 205 -7.84 16.36 2.42
CA VAL A 205 -7.26 17.61 1.90
C VAL A 205 -7.42 17.68 0.38
N SER A 206 -8.05 18.74 -0.12
CA SER A 206 -8.27 18.97 -1.56
C SER A 206 -8.95 17.79 -2.28
N GLY A 207 -9.70 16.96 -1.55
CA GLY A 207 -10.46 15.85 -2.10
C GLY A 207 -11.81 16.29 -2.64
N TYR A 208 -12.22 15.74 -3.78
CA TYR A 208 -13.56 15.96 -4.29
C TYR A 208 -14.57 15.18 -3.43
N SER A 209 -15.66 15.82 -3.04
CA SER A 209 -16.73 15.20 -2.23
C SER A 209 -17.81 14.51 -3.06
N SER A 210 -17.79 14.66 -4.39
CA SER A 210 -18.76 14.07 -5.31
C SER A 210 -18.12 13.85 -6.69
N ILE A 211 -18.19 12.62 -7.19
CA ILE A 211 -17.75 12.26 -8.55
C ILE A 211 -18.55 13.04 -9.60
N GLU A 212 -19.86 13.19 -9.41
CA GLU A 212 -20.74 13.91 -10.35
C GLU A 212 -20.32 15.37 -10.49
N ARG A 213 -20.08 16.06 -9.36
CA ARG A 213 -19.64 17.46 -9.37
C ARG A 213 -18.22 17.61 -9.90
N PHE A 214 -17.34 16.65 -9.61
CA PHE A 214 -15.98 16.63 -10.16
C PHE A 214 -16.01 16.51 -11.69
N ARG A 215 -16.75 15.53 -12.24
CA ARG A 215 -16.87 15.33 -13.69
C ARG A 215 -17.51 16.53 -14.40
N ALA A 216 -18.52 17.15 -13.80
CA ALA A 216 -19.13 18.37 -14.34
C ALA A 216 -18.10 19.51 -14.44
N SER A 217 -17.26 19.72 -13.43
CA SER A 217 -16.21 20.76 -13.45
C SER A 217 -15.11 20.50 -14.50
N ALA A 218 -14.75 19.23 -14.73
CA ALA A 218 -13.77 18.83 -15.75
C ALA A 218 -14.32 19.02 -17.17
N LEU A 219 -15.61 18.72 -17.39
CA LEU A 219 -16.27 18.92 -18.68
C LEU A 219 -16.39 20.42 -19.03
N ILE A 220 -16.67 21.28 -18.03
CA ILE A 220 -16.79 22.73 -18.23
C ILE A 220 -15.44 23.34 -18.63
N ARG A 221 -14.30 22.87 -18.10
CA ARG A 221 -12.97 23.36 -18.50
C ARG A 221 -12.54 22.94 -19.91
N ALA A 222 -13.09 21.85 -20.46
CA ALA A 222 -12.78 21.41 -21.82
C ALA A 222 -13.56 22.20 -22.90
N LEU A 223 -14.60 22.94 -22.52
CA LEU A 223 -15.50 23.64 -23.43
C LEU A 223 -15.24 25.16 -23.56
N GLU A 224 -14.29 25.74 -22.83
CA GLU A 224 -13.86 27.13 -23.03
C GLU A 224 -12.67 27.24 -24.00
N VAL A 225 -12.90 26.88 -25.27
CA VAL A 225 -12.12 27.44 -26.39
C VAL A 225 -13.02 28.47 -27.08
N LYS A 226 -12.92 29.73 -26.64
CA LYS A 226 -13.52 30.86 -27.34
C LYS A 226 -12.75 31.11 -28.63
N VAL A 227 -13.33 30.70 -29.76
CA VAL A 227 -12.97 31.23 -31.08
C VAL A 227 -13.34 32.72 -31.08
N LYS A 228 -12.33 33.59 -31.16
CA LYS A 228 -12.53 34.98 -31.59
C LYS A 228 -12.68 34.98 -33.11
N LEU A 229 -13.79 35.52 -33.60
CA LEU A 229 -13.90 36.04 -34.96
C LEU A 229 -13.08 37.34 -35.08
#